data_AF-A0A924J0G3-F1
#
_entry.id   AF-A0A924J0G3-F1
#
_cell.length_a   1.000
_cell.length_b   1.000
_cell.length_c   1.000
_cell.angle_alpha   90.00
_cell.angle_beta   90.00
_cell.angle_gamma   90.00
#
_symmetry.space_group_name_H-M   'P 1'
#
loop_
_entity.id
_entity.type
_entity.pdbx_description
1 polymer ?
#
loop_
_entity_poly.entity_id
_entity_poly.type
_entity_poly.pdbx_seq_one_letter_code
_entity_poly.pdbx_strand_id
1 'polypeptide(L)'
;VAFKNINPYEENIILLNKNFVSPISKEGFGTYDYVLRDSIQTDNEKVYSIDYFPREGRELGFRGNFKISSLNYALVSIQLRTPYKMNLNFIKDLDFSKIYTLNSQNKYVPASNNYNGIFTIFSKKDEKGLFVIKKDFFSNYTFDEPKKLSFYNEVNSEQASVSTKDLIEENADSDTKRIQKLVEFTSNSKKITGITNALYTFSEGYFNVFKGVQLGNIYSTVATNEIQGFNFRLGFRTYQTLNDRFRIQGFTTYGFKNNSISYGLESRYLLVKKRRIIIDAAYTDDFQQSGLTIFVGDHILPDAQNESKAIFSRGRNYYLSKINKTSVKLSMEPYRNFEIGVMANFSMIKSAAPDLFSLAFFNPETQKSETKTTDFNTTFFINYVPKREVFGTGVDRNLGIRLHPTLSINFIRGFSDFSESQFKYQKLNILYNQPIFLGKFGVLDPTIIAGKTFNPVPLSLASGVSANQTYFYAPNTFALLNYYQFVADQFLQFNVDHHFNGFIINHIPLLNRTKMRSVLLFRSYIGDVSAATIALNRSSIKYNVPKKPYIEYGFGLENIGFGNLRPLRVDLIWNNIAKNNDANSPKFGIRLGFKTTF
;
A
#
# COMPACT_ATOMS: atom_id res chain seq x y z
N VAL A 1 7.91 -1.59 17.03
CA VAL A 1 6.71 -1.25 17.84
C VAL A 1 5.53 -2.02 17.26
N ALA A 2 5.10 -3.10 17.93
CA ALA A 2 4.14 -4.06 17.37
C ALA A 2 2.66 -3.68 17.61
N PHE A 3 2.39 -2.79 18.58
CA PHE A 3 1.05 -2.27 18.86
C PHE A 3 1.04 -0.75 18.84
N LYS A 4 0.16 -0.19 18.01
CA LYS A 4 -0.20 1.23 18.00
C LYS A 4 -1.00 1.56 19.27
N ASN A 5 -0.97 2.84 19.69
CA ASN A 5 -1.95 3.34 20.65
C ASN A 5 -3.36 3.21 20.06
N ILE A 6 -4.20 2.39 20.69
CA ILE A 6 -5.61 2.24 20.32
C ILE A 6 -6.38 3.37 20.99
N ASN A 7 -7.23 4.08 20.26
CA ASN A 7 -8.13 5.06 20.86
C ASN A 7 -9.58 4.54 20.78
N PRO A 8 -10.17 4.08 21.89
CA PRO A 8 -11.55 3.60 21.90
C PRO A 8 -12.57 4.69 21.58
N TYR A 9 -12.23 5.97 21.75
CA TYR A 9 -13.14 7.07 21.44
C TYR A 9 -13.26 7.36 19.94
N GLU A 10 -12.40 6.79 19.10
CA GLU A 10 -12.56 6.85 17.65
C GLU A 10 -13.73 5.97 17.21
N GLU A 11 -14.40 6.34 16.11
CA GLU A 11 -15.47 5.51 15.55
C GLU A 11 -14.96 4.13 15.12
N ASN A 12 -13.72 4.09 14.64
CA ASN A 12 -13.10 2.95 13.98
C ASN A 12 -11.65 2.74 14.47
N ILE A 13 -11.34 1.51 14.86
CA ILE A 13 -10.01 1.08 15.31
C ILE A 13 -9.39 0.24 14.20
N ILE A 14 -8.32 0.76 13.58
CA ILE A 14 -7.62 0.05 12.51
C ILE A 14 -6.52 -0.82 13.11
N LEU A 15 -6.64 -2.13 12.94
CA LEU A 15 -5.64 -3.11 13.35
C LEU A 15 -5.27 -3.96 12.13
N LEU A 16 -3.98 -4.02 11.79
CA LEU A 16 -3.46 -4.84 10.69
C LEU A 16 -4.21 -4.64 9.37
N ASN A 17 -4.44 -3.37 9.01
CA ASN A 17 -5.20 -2.98 7.82
C ASN A 17 -6.64 -3.52 7.76
N LYS A 18 -7.21 -3.85 8.92
CA LYS A 18 -8.61 -4.20 9.09
C LYS A 18 -9.31 -3.20 10.00
N ASN A 19 -10.55 -2.89 9.63
CA ASN A 19 -11.39 -1.99 10.38
C ASN A 19 -12.16 -2.73 11.46
N PHE A 20 -12.11 -2.24 12.69
CA PHE A 20 -12.92 -2.71 13.81
C PHE A 20 -13.76 -1.55 14.33
N VAL A 21 -15.08 -1.73 14.36
CA VAL A 21 -15.97 -0.71 14.94
C VAL A 21 -15.70 -0.62 16.45
N SER A 22 -15.50 0.58 16.98
CA SER A 22 -15.34 0.73 18.44
C SER A 22 -16.67 0.43 19.15
N PRO A 23 -16.67 -0.27 20.30
CA PRO A 23 -17.90 -0.55 21.04
C PRO A 23 -18.53 0.68 21.69
N ILE A 24 -17.84 1.82 21.75
CA ILE A 24 -18.42 3.07 22.26
C ILE A 24 -18.68 4.10 21.14
N SER A 25 -18.56 3.68 19.88
CA SER A 25 -18.84 4.52 18.73
C SER A 25 -20.33 4.63 18.44
N LYS A 26 -20.72 5.56 17.57
CA LYS A 26 -22.12 5.69 17.13
C LYS A 26 -22.58 4.44 16.38
N GLU A 27 -21.69 3.86 15.57
CA GLU A 27 -21.95 2.62 14.82
C GLU A 27 -21.89 1.35 15.70
N GLY A 28 -21.39 1.46 16.94
CA GLY A 28 -21.27 0.37 17.89
C GLY A 28 -22.60 -0.33 18.16
N PHE A 29 -23.70 0.43 18.30
CA PHE A 29 -25.05 -0.11 18.53
C PHE A 29 -25.56 -1.02 17.41
N GLY A 30 -25.08 -0.82 16.18
CA GLY A 30 -25.39 -1.67 15.03
C GLY A 30 -24.54 -2.94 14.92
N THR A 31 -23.48 -3.04 15.73
CA THR A 31 -22.44 -4.08 15.70
C THR A 31 -22.46 -4.97 16.94
N TYR A 32 -22.73 -4.38 18.11
CA TYR A 32 -22.67 -5.04 19.41
C TYR A 32 -24.05 -5.09 20.09
N ASP A 33 -24.21 -6.09 20.95
CA ASP A 33 -25.22 -6.10 22.00
C ASP A 33 -24.57 -5.69 23.33
N TYR A 34 -25.31 -5.00 24.18
CA TYR A 34 -24.82 -4.42 25.43
C TYR A 34 -25.67 -4.90 26.60
N VAL A 35 -25.00 -5.24 27.70
CA VAL A 35 -25.65 -5.67 28.94
C VAL A 35 -25.08 -4.84 30.08
N LEU A 36 -25.92 -4.02 30.70
CA LEU A 36 -25.55 -3.35 31.95
C LEU A 36 -25.45 -4.42 33.04
N ARG A 37 -24.24 -4.64 33.55
CA ARG A 37 -23.96 -5.72 34.50
C ARG A 37 -24.23 -5.30 35.93
N ASP A 38 -23.58 -4.22 36.35
CA ASP A 38 -23.71 -3.68 37.71
C ASP A 38 -23.16 -2.24 37.75
N SER A 39 -23.25 -1.61 38.91
CA SER A 39 -22.65 -0.32 39.21
C SER A 39 -21.97 -0.34 40.57
N ILE A 40 -20.77 0.23 40.66
CA ILE A 40 -20.04 0.38 41.92
C ILE A 40 -20.14 1.84 42.35
N GLN A 41 -20.61 2.09 43.56
CA GLN A 41 -20.54 3.41 44.18
C GLN A 41 -19.13 3.58 44.76
N THR A 42 -18.42 4.62 44.34
CA THR A 42 -17.22 5.14 44.98
C THR A 42 -17.57 6.41 45.76
N ASP A 43 -16.64 6.89 46.59
CA ASP A 43 -16.85 8.09 47.42
C ASP A 43 -17.25 9.32 46.60
N ASN A 44 -16.83 9.39 45.33
CA ASN A 44 -17.03 10.56 44.46
C ASN A 44 -18.05 10.33 43.34
N GLU A 45 -18.35 9.08 42.96
CA GLU A 45 -19.19 8.81 41.80
C GLU A 45 -19.76 7.39 41.76
N LYS A 46 -20.70 7.16 40.85
CA LYS A 46 -21.18 5.83 40.50
C LYS A 46 -20.53 5.39 39.20
N VAL A 47 -19.89 4.22 39.19
CA VAL A 47 -19.24 3.65 38.00
C VAL A 47 -20.06 2.48 37.48
N TYR A 48 -20.61 2.60 36.28
CA TYR A 48 -21.39 1.57 35.62
C TYR A 48 -20.47 0.61 34.85
N SER A 49 -20.68 -0.71 34.99
CA SER A 49 -20.00 -1.73 34.21
C SER A 49 -20.93 -2.30 33.15
N ILE A 50 -20.54 -2.18 31.88
CA ILE A 50 -21.31 -2.64 30.73
C ILE A 50 -20.49 -3.68 29.99
N ASP A 51 -21.05 -4.88 29.87
CA ASP A 51 -20.49 -5.94 29.04
C ASP A 51 -21.02 -5.77 27.61
N TYR A 52 -20.18 -6.06 26.62
CA TYR A 52 -20.56 -5.98 25.23
C TYR A 52 -19.95 -7.13 24.42
N PHE A 53 -20.68 -7.58 23.40
CA PHE A 53 -20.26 -8.66 22.51
C PHE A 53 -20.82 -8.43 21.11
N PRO A 54 -20.11 -8.86 20.05
CA PRO A 54 -20.59 -8.65 18.69
C PRO A 54 -21.80 -9.53 18.44
N ARG A 55 -22.79 -8.98 17.72
CA ARG A 55 -24.00 -9.71 17.32
C ARG A 55 -23.68 -10.96 16.51
N GLU A 56 -22.59 -10.93 15.74
CA GLU A 56 -22.04 -12.09 15.03
C GLU A 56 -20.58 -12.33 15.42
N GLY A 57 -20.30 -13.46 16.10
CA GLY A 57 -18.97 -13.80 16.61
C GLY A 57 -17.91 -14.13 15.55
N ARG A 58 -18.27 -14.18 14.26
CA ARG A 58 -17.36 -14.39 13.12
C ARG A 58 -16.94 -13.09 12.42
N GLU A 59 -17.64 -11.98 12.67
CA GLU A 59 -17.31 -10.67 12.11
C GLU A 59 -16.15 -9.99 12.84
N LEU A 60 -15.59 -8.96 12.20
CA LEU A 60 -14.56 -8.11 12.80
C LEU A 60 -15.20 -7.20 13.86
N GLY A 61 -14.81 -7.39 15.11
CA GLY A 61 -15.29 -6.59 16.23
C GLY A 61 -14.57 -6.99 17.51
N PHE A 62 -15.04 -6.46 18.63
CA PHE A 62 -14.54 -6.77 19.95
C PHE A 62 -15.63 -7.36 20.86
N ARG A 63 -15.21 -8.10 21.87
CA ARG A 63 -15.99 -8.45 23.04
C ARG A 63 -15.24 -7.96 24.27
N GLY A 64 -15.95 -7.73 25.35
CA GLY A 64 -15.32 -7.39 26.62
C GLY A 64 -16.28 -6.62 27.49
N ASN A 65 -15.72 -5.75 28.31
CA ASN A 65 -16.48 -4.85 29.15
C ASN A 65 -15.84 -3.48 29.16
N PHE A 66 -16.65 -2.47 29.44
CA PHE A 66 -16.14 -1.15 29.76
C PHE A 66 -16.87 -0.59 30.98
N LYS A 67 -16.21 0.35 31.64
CA LYS A 67 -16.72 1.05 32.80
C LYS A 67 -16.86 2.53 32.49
N ILE A 68 -18.00 3.11 32.83
CA ILE A 68 -18.32 4.52 32.60
C ILE A 68 -18.62 5.22 33.93
N SER A 69 -18.06 6.42 34.07
CA SER A 69 -18.30 7.35 35.17
C SER A 69 -19.71 7.98 35.06
N SER A 70 -20.45 8.06 36.17
CA SER A 70 -21.70 8.81 36.23
C SER A 70 -21.50 10.33 36.24
N LEU A 71 -20.30 10.82 36.56
CA LEU A 71 -20.02 12.26 36.66
C LEU A 71 -20.08 12.94 35.29
N ASN A 72 -19.43 12.32 34.30
CA ASN A 72 -19.22 12.94 32.98
C ASN A 72 -19.31 11.94 31.82
N TYR A 73 -19.81 10.73 32.08
CA TYR A 73 -19.88 9.65 31.08
C TYR A 73 -18.53 9.27 30.46
N ALA A 74 -17.41 9.62 31.11
CA ALA A 74 -16.08 9.25 30.64
C ALA A 74 -15.78 7.77 30.89
N LEU A 75 -14.92 7.23 30.03
CA LEU A 75 -14.43 5.86 30.12
C LEU A 75 -13.45 5.74 31.31
N VAL A 76 -13.79 4.90 32.27
CA VAL A 76 -12.94 4.55 33.42
C VAL A 76 -11.99 3.42 33.03
N SER A 77 -12.51 2.42 32.33
CA SER A 77 -11.70 1.32 31.80
C SER A 77 -12.41 0.67 30.62
N ILE A 78 -11.65 0.07 29.71
CA ILE A 78 -12.20 -0.76 28.64
C ILE A 78 -11.29 -1.95 28.37
N GLN A 79 -11.91 -3.10 28.12
CA GLN A 79 -11.26 -4.27 27.58
C GLN A 79 -11.82 -4.55 26.18
N LEU A 80 -10.92 -4.65 25.20
CA LEU A 80 -11.18 -4.96 23.80
C LEU A 80 -10.53 -6.32 23.49
N ARG A 81 -11.33 -7.39 23.49
CA ARG A 81 -10.87 -8.75 23.11
C ARG A 81 -11.43 -9.16 21.76
N THR A 82 -10.64 -9.84 20.95
CA THR A 82 -11.17 -10.40 19.71
C THR A 82 -12.12 -11.58 19.97
N PRO A 83 -13.16 -11.77 19.14
CA PRO A 83 -14.00 -12.96 19.19
C PRO A 83 -13.20 -14.21 18.80
N TYR A 84 -13.45 -15.33 19.49
CA TYR A 84 -12.70 -16.58 19.27
C TYR A 84 -12.82 -17.14 17.84
N LYS A 85 -13.94 -16.88 17.16
CA LYS A 85 -14.23 -17.38 15.81
C LYS A 85 -14.05 -16.32 14.72
N MET A 86 -13.46 -15.18 15.06
CA MET A 86 -13.29 -14.07 14.14
C MET A 86 -12.54 -14.49 12.88
N ASN A 87 -13.03 -14.03 11.73
CA ASN A 87 -12.39 -14.26 10.44
C ASN A 87 -11.19 -13.32 10.25
N LEU A 88 -10.08 -13.57 10.95
CA LEU A 88 -8.82 -12.86 10.79
C LEU A 88 -7.65 -13.83 10.68
N ASN A 89 -6.74 -13.55 9.74
CA ASN A 89 -5.61 -14.43 9.49
C ASN A 89 -4.50 -14.15 10.48
N PHE A 90 -3.73 -15.20 10.80
CA PHE A 90 -2.54 -15.15 11.63
C PHE A 90 -2.74 -14.68 13.08
N ILE A 91 -3.97 -14.37 13.48
CA ILE A 91 -4.30 -13.91 14.82
C ILE A 91 -5.12 -14.99 15.50
N LYS A 92 -4.63 -15.41 16.66
CA LYS A 92 -5.35 -16.29 17.56
C LYS A 92 -6.15 -15.49 18.59
N ASP A 93 -5.53 -14.48 19.18
CA ASP A 93 -6.19 -13.62 20.16
C ASP A 93 -5.51 -12.25 20.22
N LEU A 94 -6.30 -11.20 20.35
CA LEU A 94 -5.87 -9.86 20.75
C LEU A 94 -6.68 -9.45 21.97
N ASP A 95 -5.99 -9.00 23.01
CA ASP A 95 -6.58 -8.49 24.25
C ASP A 95 -5.92 -7.15 24.57
N PHE A 96 -6.70 -6.09 24.47
CA PHE A 96 -6.27 -4.75 24.81
C PHE A 96 -7.07 -4.25 26.02
N SER A 97 -6.38 -3.77 27.04
CA SER A 97 -7.02 -3.14 28.19
C SER A 97 -6.51 -1.72 28.35
N LYS A 98 -7.41 -0.78 28.60
CA LYS A 98 -7.07 0.61 28.95
C LYS A 98 -7.74 0.98 30.25
N ILE A 99 -6.99 1.63 31.13
CA ILE A 99 -7.44 2.09 32.42
C ILE A 99 -7.16 3.59 32.48
N TYR A 100 -8.14 4.34 32.97
CA TYR A 100 -8.07 5.77 33.19
C TYR A 100 -8.25 6.04 34.69
N THR A 101 -7.61 7.10 35.18
CA THR A 101 -7.75 7.56 36.56
C THR A 101 -8.28 8.98 36.57
N LEU A 102 -9.10 9.28 37.59
CA LEU A 102 -9.59 10.64 37.82
C LEU A 102 -8.44 11.50 38.35
N ASN A 103 -8.23 12.68 37.74
CA ASN A 103 -7.27 13.67 38.23
C ASN A 103 -7.94 14.65 39.21
N SER A 104 -7.15 15.55 39.81
CA SER A 104 -7.63 16.59 40.73
C SER A 104 -8.59 17.62 40.10
N GLN A 105 -8.69 17.66 38.77
CA GLN A 105 -9.61 18.51 38.00
C GLN A 105 -10.87 17.76 37.53
N ASN A 106 -11.18 16.58 38.09
CA ASN A 106 -12.30 15.72 37.71
C ASN A 106 -12.29 15.28 36.23
N LYS A 107 -11.11 15.17 35.62
CA LYS A 107 -10.91 14.64 34.27
C LYS A 107 -10.24 13.28 34.32
N TYR A 108 -10.75 12.35 33.53
CA TYR A 108 -10.15 11.03 33.38
C TYR A 108 -8.93 11.12 32.45
N VAL A 109 -7.78 10.71 32.96
CA VAL A 109 -6.52 10.65 32.21
C VAL A 109 -6.00 9.21 32.14
N PRO A 110 -5.24 8.84 31.09
CA PRO A 110 -4.72 7.47 30.97
C PRO A 110 -3.92 7.07 32.22
N ALA A 111 -4.10 5.86 32.72
CA ALA A 111 -3.29 5.31 33.81
C ALA A 111 -2.38 4.20 33.30
N SER A 112 -2.96 3.27 32.55
CA SER A 112 -2.21 2.21 31.88
C SER A 112 -2.89 1.73 30.60
N ASN A 113 -2.07 1.25 29.67
CA ASN A 113 -2.52 0.47 28.52
C ASN A 113 -1.80 -0.88 28.54
N ASN A 114 -2.52 -1.99 28.42
CA ASN A 114 -1.93 -3.30 28.18
C ASN A 114 -2.38 -3.80 26.82
N TYR A 115 -1.42 -4.26 26.01
CA TYR A 115 -1.66 -4.84 24.71
C TYR A 115 -1.05 -6.23 24.69
N ASN A 116 -1.91 -7.23 24.53
CA ASN A 116 -1.53 -8.62 24.39
C ASN A 116 -2.00 -9.11 23.02
N GLY A 117 -1.12 -9.76 22.27
CA GLY A 117 -1.51 -10.44 21.05
C GLY A 117 -0.77 -11.75 20.84
N ILE A 118 -1.51 -12.72 20.34
CA ILE A 118 -1.05 -14.06 20.04
C ILE A 118 -1.21 -14.28 18.54
N PHE A 119 -0.07 -14.40 17.86
CA PHE A 119 -0.01 -14.60 16.41
C PHE A 119 0.42 -16.03 16.09
N THR A 120 -0.26 -16.66 15.14
CA THR A 120 -0.03 -18.07 14.77
C THR A 120 0.02 -18.24 13.26
N ILE A 121 1.00 -19.01 12.76
CA ILE A 121 1.17 -19.21 11.31
C ILE A 121 0.31 -20.38 10.82
N PHE A 122 0.09 -21.40 11.65
CA PHE A 122 -0.62 -22.62 11.29
C PHE A 122 -1.95 -22.73 12.06
N SER A 123 -2.63 -23.88 12.01
CA SER A 123 -3.93 -24.08 12.69
C SER A 123 -4.05 -25.51 13.28
N LYS A 124 -3.14 -25.91 14.19
CA LYS A 124 -3.08 -27.18 14.93
C LYS A 124 -3.10 -26.96 16.46
N LYS A 125 -3.48 -27.99 17.23
CA LYS A 125 -3.67 -27.91 18.69
C LYS A 125 -2.43 -27.47 19.49
N ASP A 126 -1.23 -27.93 19.12
CA ASP A 126 0.04 -27.66 19.83
C ASP A 126 0.90 -26.58 19.17
N GLU A 127 0.24 -25.53 18.67
CA GLU A 127 0.92 -24.51 17.89
C GLU A 127 1.79 -23.57 18.72
N LYS A 128 2.99 -23.31 18.19
CA LYS A 128 3.91 -22.29 18.67
C LYS A 128 3.61 -20.99 17.93
N GLY A 129 3.22 -19.96 18.68
CA GLY A 129 2.91 -18.63 18.17
C GLY A 129 3.92 -17.58 18.62
N LEU A 130 3.84 -16.40 18.00
CA LEU A 130 4.51 -15.20 18.49
C LEU A 130 3.60 -14.53 19.51
N PHE A 131 4.12 -14.32 20.71
CA PHE A 131 3.46 -13.57 21.77
C PHE A 131 4.05 -12.17 21.79
N VAL A 132 3.18 -11.17 21.67
CA VAL A 132 3.56 -9.77 21.78
C VAL A 132 2.83 -9.18 22.97
N ILE A 133 3.60 -8.62 23.90
CA ILE A 133 3.09 -7.94 25.09
C ILE A 133 3.69 -6.53 25.09
N LYS A 134 2.85 -5.52 25.26
CA LYS A 134 3.26 -4.13 25.48
C LYS A 134 2.43 -3.59 26.64
N LYS A 135 3.10 -3.00 27.63
CA LYS A 135 2.45 -2.28 28.73
C LYS A 135 2.95 -0.84 28.72
N ASP A 136 2.05 0.12 28.71
CA ASP A 136 2.33 1.55 28.87
C ASP A 136 1.77 1.98 30.24
N PHE A 137 2.58 2.69 31.03
CA PHE A 137 2.16 3.28 32.30
C PHE A 137 2.35 4.78 32.23
N PHE A 138 1.39 5.53 32.78
CA PHE A 138 1.42 6.99 32.77
C PHE A 138 1.31 7.50 34.20
N SER A 139 2.21 8.39 34.58
CA SER A 139 2.25 9.06 35.88
C SER A 139 2.73 10.50 35.71
N ASN A 140 2.66 11.30 36.78
CA ASN A 140 3.22 12.65 36.85
C ASN A 140 2.71 13.59 35.74
N TYR A 141 1.39 13.68 35.60
CA TYR A 141 0.75 14.57 34.64
C TYR A 141 0.92 16.03 35.02
N THR A 142 1.48 16.82 34.10
CA THR A 142 1.50 18.29 34.18
C THR A 142 0.36 18.86 33.33
N PHE A 143 -0.55 19.58 33.97
CA PHE A 143 -1.65 20.29 33.30
C PHE A 143 -1.36 21.78 33.21
N ASP A 144 -2.03 22.47 32.29
CA ASP A 144 -2.03 23.93 32.18
C ASP A 144 -0.65 24.58 31.94
N GLU A 145 0.32 23.80 31.46
CA GLU A 145 1.65 24.27 31.03
C GLU A 145 1.80 24.20 29.51
N PRO A 146 1.44 25.26 28.75
CA PRO A 146 1.57 25.25 27.31
C PRO A 146 3.05 25.12 26.91
N LYS A 147 3.37 24.07 26.16
CA LYS A 147 4.70 23.91 25.54
C LYS A 147 4.78 24.72 24.23
N LYS A 148 6.00 24.99 23.77
CA LYS A 148 6.24 25.62 22.45
C LYS A 148 5.56 24.80 21.35
N LEU A 149 5.08 25.44 20.27
CA LEU A 149 4.45 24.76 19.11
C LEU A 149 5.27 23.58 18.57
N SER A 150 6.60 23.65 18.66
CA SER A 150 7.50 22.57 18.27
C SER A 150 7.34 21.27 19.06
N PHE A 151 6.84 21.33 20.29
CA PHE A 151 6.54 20.16 21.12
C PHE A 151 5.35 19.36 20.56
N TYR A 152 4.33 20.06 20.07
CA TYR A 152 3.14 19.43 19.49
C TYR A 152 3.35 18.95 18.05
N ASN A 153 4.42 19.41 17.40
CA ASN A 153 4.85 18.90 16.11
C ASN A 153 5.60 17.56 16.30
N GLU A 154 4.88 16.44 16.19
CA GLU A 154 5.38 15.05 16.31
C GLU A 154 6.57 14.68 15.39
N VAL A 155 7.02 15.59 14.51
CA VAL A 155 8.22 15.41 13.67
C VAL A 155 9.48 15.18 14.53
N ASN A 156 9.46 15.62 15.79
CA ASN A 156 10.48 15.34 16.78
C ASN A 156 10.11 14.12 17.63
N SER A 157 10.04 12.92 17.05
CA SER A 157 10.44 11.75 17.84
C SER A 157 11.97 11.79 17.95
N GLU A 158 12.50 12.76 18.70
CA GLU A 158 13.83 12.59 19.27
C GLU A 158 13.76 11.25 20.00
N GLN A 159 14.52 10.26 19.52
CA GLN A 159 14.86 9.14 20.38
C GLN A 159 15.41 9.80 21.63
N ALA A 160 14.66 9.69 22.73
CA ALA A 160 15.21 9.98 24.04
C ALA A 160 16.47 9.12 24.13
N SER A 161 17.60 9.77 23.88
CA SER A 161 18.94 9.18 23.92
C SER A 161 19.37 9.19 25.38
N VAL A 162 18.45 8.85 26.27
CA VAL A 162 18.78 8.53 27.64
C VAL A 162 19.09 7.05 27.61
N SER A 163 20.26 6.70 28.12
CA SER A 163 20.62 5.33 28.50
C SER A 163 19.39 4.68 29.15
N THR A 164 18.67 3.86 28.38
CA THR A 164 17.41 3.27 28.83
C THR A 164 17.67 2.11 29.79
N LYS A 165 18.94 1.67 29.93
CA LYS A 165 19.32 0.63 30.87
C LYS A 165 19.14 1.09 32.32
N ASP A 166 19.58 2.29 32.63
CA ASP A 166 19.63 2.76 34.03
C ASP A 166 18.23 3.07 34.60
N LEU A 167 17.33 3.65 33.79
CA LEU A 167 15.94 3.94 34.20
C LEU A 167 15.04 2.69 34.30
N ILE A 168 15.34 1.64 33.53
CA ILE A 168 14.56 0.40 33.53
C ILE A 168 14.96 -0.50 34.70
N GLU A 169 16.24 -0.57 35.07
CA GLU A 169 16.68 -1.39 36.22
C GLU A 169 16.14 -0.89 37.56
N GLU A 170 16.07 0.44 37.76
CA GLU A 170 15.55 1.05 39.00
C GLU A 170 14.04 0.86 39.20
N ASN A 171 13.26 0.69 38.12
CA ASN A 171 11.79 0.62 38.16
C ASN A 171 11.22 -0.73 37.67
N ALA A 172 12.06 -1.74 37.43
CA ALA A 172 11.62 -3.03 36.91
C ALA A 172 10.93 -3.87 38.01
N ASP A 173 9.59 -3.91 37.96
CA ASP A 173 8.81 -4.92 38.68
C ASP A 173 9.15 -6.35 38.22
N SER A 174 8.61 -7.35 38.94
CA SER A 174 8.83 -8.77 38.61
C SER A 174 8.38 -9.14 37.18
N ASP A 175 7.33 -8.48 36.67
CA ASP A 175 6.81 -8.67 35.32
C ASP A 175 7.77 -8.14 34.25
N THR A 176 8.40 -6.99 34.49
CA THR A 176 9.35 -6.33 33.59
C THR A 176 10.61 -7.17 33.41
N LYS A 177 11.14 -7.72 34.52
CA LYS A 177 12.27 -8.67 34.49
C LYS A 177 11.91 -9.96 33.76
N ARG A 178 10.68 -10.45 33.91
CA ARG A 178 10.17 -11.63 33.18
C ARG A 178 10.07 -11.36 31.68
N ILE A 179 9.56 -10.18 31.29
CA ILE A 179 9.46 -9.77 29.88
C ILE A 179 10.84 -9.64 29.24
N GLN A 180 11.82 -9.03 29.93
CA GLN A 180 13.21 -8.95 29.44
C GLN A 180 13.80 -10.33 29.17
N LYS A 181 13.70 -11.26 30.13
CA LYS A 181 14.14 -12.65 29.95
C LYS A 181 13.44 -13.33 28.78
N LEU A 182 12.14 -13.05 28.59
CA LEU A 182 11.36 -13.60 27.48
C LEU A 182 11.84 -13.06 26.14
N VAL A 183 12.12 -11.75 26.05
CA VAL A 183 12.66 -11.11 24.84
C VAL A 183 14.05 -11.65 24.50
N GLU A 184 14.93 -11.79 25.48
CA GLU A 184 16.28 -12.32 25.30
C GLU A 184 16.23 -13.79 24.85
N PHE A 185 15.42 -14.61 25.51
CA PHE A 185 15.20 -16.01 25.13
C PHE A 185 14.62 -16.14 23.71
N THR A 186 13.66 -15.28 23.36
CA THR A 186 13.01 -15.24 22.04
C THR A 186 14.00 -14.84 20.96
N SER A 187 14.86 -13.85 21.22
CA SER A 187 15.83 -13.31 20.27
C SER A 187 17.00 -14.27 20.01
N ASN A 188 17.41 -15.05 21.02
CA ASN A 188 18.52 -16.00 20.91
C ASN A 188 18.12 -17.38 20.35
N SER A 189 16.81 -17.66 20.23
CA SER A 189 16.33 -18.94 19.71
C SER A 189 16.48 -19.03 18.19
N LYS A 190 17.34 -19.93 17.71
CA LYS A 190 17.53 -20.25 16.27
C LYS A 190 16.22 -20.56 15.53
N LYS A 191 15.27 -21.18 16.22
CA LYS A 191 13.95 -21.52 15.63
C LYS A 191 13.08 -20.29 15.43
N ILE A 192 13.07 -19.38 16.41
CA ILE A 192 12.26 -18.15 16.34
C ILE A 192 12.85 -17.22 15.29
N THR A 193 14.17 -17.03 15.27
CA THR A 193 14.84 -16.22 14.25
C THR A 193 14.68 -16.79 12.84
N GLY A 194 14.68 -18.13 12.68
CA GLY A 194 14.36 -18.78 11.41
C GLY A 194 12.95 -18.48 10.92
N ILE A 195 11.95 -18.57 11.81
CA ILE A 195 10.54 -18.28 11.47
C ILE A 195 10.34 -16.79 11.16
N THR A 196 10.92 -15.89 11.95
CA THR A 196 10.79 -14.44 11.71
C THR A 196 11.47 -14.03 10.41
N ASN A 197 12.63 -14.61 10.07
CA ASN A 197 13.28 -14.40 8.78
C ASN A 197 12.43 -14.93 7.62
N ALA A 198 11.85 -16.13 7.74
CA ALA A 198 10.96 -16.67 6.71
C ALA A 198 9.71 -15.81 6.51
N LEU A 199 9.09 -15.35 7.61
CA LEU A 199 7.96 -14.42 7.56
C LEU A 199 8.35 -13.07 6.96
N TYR A 200 9.52 -12.54 7.31
CA TYR A 200 10.05 -11.31 6.73
C TYR A 200 10.28 -11.48 5.23
N THR A 201 10.90 -12.57 4.79
CA THR A 201 11.12 -12.86 3.37
C THR A 201 9.81 -13.06 2.62
N PHE A 202 8.83 -13.73 3.21
CA PHE A 202 7.50 -13.85 2.63
C PHE A 202 6.76 -12.49 2.58
N SER A 203 6.87 -11.66 3.60
CA SER A 203 6.18 -10.36 3.65
C SER A 203 6.83 -9.34 2.71
N GLU A 204 8.14 -9.19 2.77
CA GLU A 204 8.91 -8.15 2.07
C GLU A 204 9.41 -8.59 0.70
N GLY A 205 9.51 -9.90 0.46
CA GLY A 205 10.10 -10.45 -0.75
C GLY A 205 11.64 -10.41 -0.79
N TYR A 206 12.29 -10.00 0.30
CA TYR A 206 13.75 -9.92 0.41
C TYR A 206 14.29 -10.86 1.49
N PHE A 207 15.47 -11.42 1.25
CA PHE A 207 16.19 -12.23 2.25
C PHE A 207 17.62 -11.74 2.41
N ASN A 208 18.13 -11.83 3.65
CA ASN A 208 19.50 -11.45 3.97
C ASN A 208 20.46 -12.55 3.47
N VAL A 209 21.49 -12.16 2.71
CA VAL A 209 22.53 -13.09 2.25
C VAL A 209 23.85 -12.81 2.95
N PHE A 210 24.21 -11.52 3.03
CA PHE A 210 25.35 -11.05 3.79
C PHE A 210 24.93 -9.93 4.71
N LYS A 211 25.74 -9.63 5.74
CA LYS A 211 25.48 -8.49 6.62
C LYS A 211 25.44 -7.21 5.78
N GLY A 212 24.30 -6.53 5.78
CA GLY A 212 24.11 -5.30 5.02
C GLY A 212 23.65 -5.47 3.58
N VAL A 213 23.46 -6.70 3.08
CA VAL A 213 23.01 -6.97 1.70
C VAL A 213 21.86 -7.96 1.67
N GLN A 214 20.77 -7.57 1.02
CA GLN A 214 19.59 -8.39 0.78
C GLN A 214 19.43 -8.68 -0.71
N LEU A 215 18.96 -9.89 -1.03
CA LEU A 215 18.56 -10.28 -2.37
C LEU A 215 17.04 -10.36 -2.46
N GLY A 216 16.50 -9.98 -3.62
CA GLY A 216 15.07 -9.88 -3.89
C GLY A 216 14.76 -8.78 -4.91
N ASN A 217 13.51 -8.55 -5.29
CA ASN A 217 12.32 -9.20 -4.75
C ASN A 217 12.08 -10.59 -5.37
N ILE A 218 11.91 -11.63 -4.54
CA ILE A 218 11.66 -13.02 -4.97
C ILE A 218 10.40 -13.17 -5.83
N TYR A 219 9.41 -12.29 -5.66
CA TYR A 219 8.18 -12.29 -6.45
C TYR A 219 8.38 -11.86 -7.90
N SER A 220 9.51 -11.21 -8.19
CA SER A 220 9.87 -10.70 -9.50
C SER A 220 11.01 -11.46 -10.17
N THR A 221 11.53 -12.51 -9.52
CA THR A 221 12.73 -13.21 -9.99
C THR A 221 12.50 -13.95 -11.30
N VAL A 222 11.26 -14.39 -11.55
CA VAL A 222 10.90 -15.13 -12.76
C VAL A 222 9.71 -14.47 -13.43
N ALA A 223 9.84 -14.15 -14.71
CA ALA A 223 8.74 -13.68 -15.53
C ALA A 223 8.88 -14.17 -16.98
N THR A 224 7.83 -13.95 -17.77
CA THR A 224 7.88 -14.20 -19.21
C THR A 224 7.30 -13.02 -19.99
N ASN A 225 7.86 -12.77 -21.17
CA ASN A 225 7.25 -11.90 -22.18
C ASN A 225 7.64 -12.35 -23.59
N GLU A 226 6.88 -11.94 -24.61
CA GLU A 226 7.12 -12.41 -25.98
C GLU A 226 8.44 -11.93 -26.60
N ILE A 227 9.08 -10.90 -26.03
CA ILE A 227 10.35 -10.34 -26.51
C ILE A 227 11.54 -11.10 -25.91
N GLN A 228 11.61 -11.15 -24.58
CA GLN A 228 12.69 -11.76 -23.81
C GLN A 228 12.48 -13.26 -23.56
N GLY A 229 11.27 -13.77 -23.79
CA GLY A 229 10.85 -15.11 -23.38
C GLY A 229 10.82 -15.22 -21.86
N PHE A 230 11.11 -16.43 -21.37
CA PHE A 230 11.47 -16.65 -19.98
C PHE A 230 12.63 -15.70 -19.63
N ASN A 231 12.50 -14.99 -18.51
CA ASN A 231 13.54 -14.10 -18.04
C ASN A 231 13.75 -14.28 -16.53
N PHE A 232 15.01 -14.11 -16.13
CA PHE A 232 15.45 -14.24 -14.75
C PHE A 232 15.99 -12.90 -14.26
N ARG A 233 15.38 -12.35 -13.21
CA ARG A 233 15.75 -11.07 -12.59
C ARG A 233 16.38 -11.30 -11.23
N LEU A 234 17.64 -10.94 -11.10
CA LEU A 234 18.36 -10.90 -9.83
C LEU A 234 18.41 -9.47 -9.33
N GLY A 235 17.74 -9.19 -8.21
CA GLY A 235 17.78 -7.89 -7.55
C GLY A 235 18.53 -7.93 -6.21
N PHE A 236 19.09 -6.79 -5.83
CA PHE A 236 19.79 -6.61 -4.56
C PHE A 236 19.47 -5.23 -3.96
N ARG A 237 19.64 -5.12 -2.65
CA ARG A 237 19.67 -3.83 -1.94
C ARG A 237 20.60 -3.86 -0.74
N THR A 238 21.22 -2.73 -0.45
CA THR A 238 21.96 -2.51 0.80
C THR A 238 20.96 -2.24 1.93
N TYR A 239 20.99 -3.06 2.98
CA TYR A 239 20.06 -2.95 4.10
C TYR A 239 20.76 -3.40 5.38
N GLN A 240 21.14 -2.44 6.23
CA GLN A 240 21.67 -2.71 7.57
C GLN A 240 20.55 -2.57 8.60
N THR A 241 19.82 -1.45 8.55
CA THR A 241 18.76 -1.13 9.51
C THR A 241 17.64 -0.30 8.87
N LEU A 242 16.54 -0.11 9.60
CA LEU A 242 15.49 0.84 9.25
C LEU A 242 15.91 2.32 9.36
N ASN A 243 17.12 2.60 9.87
CA ASN A 243 17.63 3.95 10.10
C ASN A 243 18.71 4.37 9.11
N ASP A 244 18.96 3.54 8.08
CA ASP A 244 20.00 3.76 7.09
C ASP A 244 19.74 5.07 6.33
N ARG A 245 20.71 5.97 6.34
CA ARG A 245 20.64 7.24 5.59
C ARG A 245 20.95 7.07 4.11
N PHE A 246 21.61 5.98 3.75
CA PHE A 246 22.06 5.70 2.39
C PHE A 246 21.58 4.31 1.99
N ARG A 247 21.09 4.18 0.75
CA ARG A 247 20.67 2.91 0.18
C ARG A 247 21.04 2.84 -1.29
N ILE A 248 21.67 1.73 -1.66
CA ILE A 248 21.85 1.32 -3.04
C ILE A 248 20.94 0.12 -3.28
N GLN A 249 20.23 0.14 -4.39
CA GLN A 249 19.48 -1.01 -4.88
C GLN A 249 19.62 -1.13 -6.39
N GLY A 250 19.52 -2.35 -6.90
CA GLY A 250 19.64 -2.58 -8.32
C GLY A 250 19.14 -3.94 -8.71
N PHE A 251 19.10 -4.17 -10.01
CA PHE A 251 18.73 -5.46 -10.57
C PHE A 251 19.43 -5.71 -11.90
N THR A 252 19.52 -6.99 -12.26
CA THR A 252 19.92 -7.45 -13.58
C THR A 252 18.92 -8.51 -14.03
N THR A 253 18.44 -8.39 -15.26
CA THR A 253 17.50 -9.35 -15.87
C THR A 253 18.14 -9.94 -17.12
N TYR A 254 18.13 -11.26 -17.23
CA TYR A 254 18.55 -11.98 -18.43
C TYR A 254 17.34 -12.59 -19.14
N GLY A 255 17.15 -12.26 -20.41
CA GLY A 255 16.10 -12.83 -21.27
C GLY A 255 16.64 -13.96 -22.13
N PHE A 256 16.07 -15.16 -22.01
CA PHE A 256 16.59 -16.37 -22.66
C PHE A 256 16.21 -16.48 -24.15
N LYS A 257 15.16 -15.78 -24.61
CA LYS A 257 14.72 -15.86 -26.02
C LYS A 257 15.53 -14.98 -26.96
N ASN A 258 15.87 -13.77 -26.52
CA ASN A 258 16.60 -12.79 -27.32
C ASN A 258 18.01 -12.50 -26.80
N ASN A 259 18.49 -13.29 -25.83
CA ASN A 259 19.79 -13.15 -25.15
C ASN A 259 20.07 -11.72 -24.66
N SER A 260 19.03 -10.99 -24.25
CA SER A 260 19.18 -9.60 -23.82
C SER A 260 19.45 -9.49 -22.32
N ILE A 261 20.28 -8.51 -21.97
CA ILE A 261 20.50 -8.09 -20.59
C ILE A 261 19.80 -6.75 -20.38
N SER A 262 19.06 -6.65 -19.29
CA SER A 262 18.54 -5.39 -18.76
C SER A 262 19.06 -5.17 -17.35
N TYR A 263 19.21 -3.91 -16.94
CA TYR A 263 19.68 -3.61 -15.60
C TYR A 263 19.19 -2.24 -15.13
N GLY A 264 19.20 -2.07 -13.82
CA GLY A 264 18.91 -0.79 -13.19
C GLY A 264 19.67 -0.66 -11.88
N LEU A 265 20.09 0.57 -11.57
CA LEU A 265 20.77 0.92 -10.33
C LEU A 265 20.18 2.22 -9.81
N GLU A 266 19.94 2.27 -8.51
CA GLU A 266 19.43 3.45 -7.82
C GLU A 266 20.20 3.63 -6.51
N SER A 267 20.63 4.87 -6.27
CA SER A 267 21.25 5.31 -5.05
C SER A 267 20.41 6.42 -4.42
N ARG A 268 20.18 6.31 -3.12
CA ARG A 268 19.31 7.20 -2.34
C ARG A 268 20.02 7.68 -1.10
N TYR A 269 19.97 8.98 -0.83
CA TYR A 269 20.62 9.58 0.33
C TYR A 269 19.73 10.59 1.08
N LEU A 270 19.51 10.33 2.36
CA LEU A 270 18.80 11.20 3.30
C LEU A 270 19.75 12.30 3.81
N LEU A 271 19.80 13.42 3.08
CA LEU A 271 20.61 14.61 3.36
C LEU A 271 20.26 15.26 4.71
N VAL A 272 18.97 15.44 4.98
CA VAL A 272 18.48 16.11 6.21
C VAL A 272 17.36 15.30 6.83
N LYS A 273 17.54 14.83 8.08
CA LYS A 273 16.55 13.96 8.76
C LYS A 273 15.24 14.69 9.09
N LYS A 274 15.31 15.91 9.63
CA LYS A 274 14.14 16.63 10.20
C LYS A 274 13.04 16.91 9.18
N ARG A 275 13.39 17.33 7.97
CA ARG A 275 12.46 17.58 6.84
C ARG A 275 12.59 16.55 5.72
N ARG A 276 13.29 15.44 6.01
CA ARG A 276 13.62 14.37 5.06
C ARG A 276 13.98 14.84 3.67
N ILE A 277 14.99 15.69 3.58
CA ILE A 277 15.52 16.04 2.26
C ILE A 277 16.26 14.82 1.75
N ILE A 278 15.79 14.25 0.64
CA ILE A 278 16.33 13.04 0.02
C ILE A 278 16.74 13.38 -1.41
N ILE A 279 17.93 12.94 -1.79
CA ILE A 279 18.39 12.93 -3.17
C ILE A 279 18.49 11.49 -3.65
N ASP A 280 17.85 11.23 -4.78
CA ASP A 280 17.88 9.93 -5.44
C ASP A 280 18.44 10.10 -6.85
N ALA A 281 19.30 9.18 -7.26
CA ALA A 281 19.83 9.09 -8.62
C ALA A 281 19.67 7.65 -9.10
N ALA A 282 19.13 7.49 -10.31
CA ALA A 282 18.88 6.18 -10.88
C ALA A 282 19.22 6.15 -12.38
N TYR A 283 19.67 4.99 -12.82
CA TYR A 283 19.86 4.65 -14.22
C TYR A 283 19.20 3.31 -14.50
N THR A 284 18.47 3.23 -15.61
CA THR A 284 17.82 1.99 -16.06
C THR A 284 18.01 1.80 -17.55
N ASP A 285 18.30 0.57 -17.94
CA ASP A 285 18.19 0.08 -19.30
C ASP A 285 17.33 -1.19 -19.31
N ASP A 286 16.03 -1.06 -19.56
CA ASP A 286 15.08 -2.17 -19.42
C ASP A 286 13.93 -2.14 -20.43
N PHE A 287 13.21 -3.26 -20.53
CA PHE A 287 12.00 -3.43 -21.33
C PHE A 287 10.78 -3.09 -20.47
N GLN A 288 10.07 -2.03 -20.85
CA GLN A 288 8.92 -1.53 -20.11
C GLN A 288 7.78 -1.18 -21.07
N GLN A 289 6.56 -1.17 -20.57
CA GLN A 289 5.44 -0.64 -21.33
C GLN A 289 5.44 0.89 -21.25
N SER A 290 5.62 1.57 -22.39
CA SER A 290 5.61 3.04 -22.45
C SER A 290 4.21 3.63 -22.38
N GLY A 291 4.11 4.91 -22.02
CA GLY A 291 2.84 5.62 -22.02
C GLY A 291 1.84 5.19 -20.94
N LEU A 292 2.31 4.57 -19.85
CA LEU A 292 1.48 4.36 -18.66
C LEU A 292 1.51 5.61 -17.78
N THR A 293 0.38 5.92 -17.13
CA THR A 293 0.35 6.98 -16.12
C THR A 293 0.95 6.43 -14.81
N ILE A 294 2.16 6.87 -14.50
CA ILE A 294 2.91 6.48 -13.29
C ILE A 294 3.08 7.71 -12.40
N PHE A 295 2.71 7.58 -11.13
CA PHE A 295 2.91 8.62 -10.12
C PHE A 295 4.32 8.52 -9.51
N VAL A 296 4.91 9.65 -9.10
CA VAL A 296 6.24 9.62 -8.48
C VAL A 296 6.12 9.02 -7.08
N GLY A 297 6.77 7.89 -6.86
CA GLY A 297 6.83 7.21 -5.56
C GLY A 297 8.19 7.32 -4.88
N ASP A 298 8.38 6.48 -3.85
CA ASP A 298 9.61 6.43 -3.06
C ASP A 298 10.82 6.02 -3.90
N HIS A 299 10.65 5.05 -4.80
CA HIS A 299 11.69 4.52 -5.67
C HIS A 299 11.54 5.00 -7.12
N ILE A 300 12.66 5.20 -7.80
CA ILE A 300 12.70 5.55 -9.23
C ILE A 300 12.74 4.30 -10.11
N LEU A 301 13.40 3.23 -9.65
CA LEU A 301 13.45 1.98 -10.42
C LEU A 301 12.03 1.43 -10.62
N PRO A 302 11.74 0.89 -11.81
CA PRO A 302 10.43 0.33 -12.07
C PRO A 302 10.20 -0.92 -11.21
N ASP A 303 9.00 -0.98 -10.63
CA ASP A 303 8.54 -2.16 -9.91
C ASP A 303 8.18 -3.25 -10.92
N ALA A 304 8.88 -4.38 -10.81
CA ALA A 304 8.70 -5.53 -11.66
C ALA A 304 7.26 -6.07 -11.66
N GLN A 305 6.51 -5.88 -10.57
CA GLN A 305 5.12 -6.34 -10.46
C GLN A 305 4.13 -5.51 -11.28
N ASN A 306 4.51 -4.26 -11.63
CA ASN A 306 3.68 -3.34 -12.42
C ASN A 306 4.02 -3.40 -13.91
N GLU A 307 5.10 -4.08 -14.28
CA GLU A 307 5.48 -4.33 -15.66
C GLU A 307 4.78 -5.62 -16.11
N SER A 308 4.43 -5.75 -17.40
CA SER A 308 3.75 -6.89 -18.03
C SER A 308 4.53 -8.22 -18.01
N LYS A 309 5.39 -8.38 -17.00
CA LYS A 309 6.29 -9.45 -16.62
C LYS A 309 5.58 -10.40 -15.67
N ALA A 310 4.50 -11.04 -16.13
CA ALA A 310 3.84 -12.13 -15.42
C ALA A 310 4.20 -13.46 -16.05
N ILE A 311 4.18 -14.54 -15.26
CA ILE A 311 4.37 -15.91 -15.74
C ILE A 311 3.24 -16.33 -16.71
N PHE A 312 2.04 -15.75 -16.53
CA PHE A 312 0.88 -16.01 -17.37
C PHE A 312 0.18 -14.72 -17.81
N SER A 313 0.06 -14.52 -19.12
CA SER A 313 -0.72 -13.45 -19.75
C SER A 313 -1.83 -14.05 -20.63
N ARG A 314 -2.96 -13.34 -20.74
CA ARG A 314 -4.10 -13.76 -21.59
C ARG A 314 -3.97 -13.37 -23.06
N GLY A 315 -3.01 -12.51 -23.36
CA GLY A 315 -2.84 -11.89 -24.67
C GLY A 315 -1.37 -11.68 -24.98
N ARG A 316 -1.13 -11.20 -26.19
CA ARG A 316 0.22 -10.89 -26.66
C ARG A 316 0.78 -9.73 -25.85
N ASN A 317 1.97 -9.91 -25.29
CA ASN A 317 2.66 -8.93 -24.46
C ASN A 317 3.95 -8.42 -25.11
N TYR A 318 4.00 -8.40 -26.45
CA TYR A 318 5.10 -7.80 -27.21
C TYR A 318 5.10 -6.26 -27.19
N TYR A 319 4.09 -5.62 -26.58
CA TYR A 319 3.99 -4.16 -26.51
C TYR A 319 4.94 -3.55 -25.46
N LEU A 320 6.23 -3.81 -25.62
CA LEU A 320 7.28 -3.28 -24.76
C LEU A 320 8.21 -2.38 -25.57
N SER A 321 8.78 -1.43 -24.86
CA SER A 321 9.78 -0.50 -25.35
C SER A 321 11.08 -0.78 -24.61
N LYS A 322 12.21 -0.70 -25.31
CA LYS A 322 13.51 -0.62 -24.67
C LYS A 322 13.73 0.83 -24.26
N ILE A 323 13.81 1.06 -22.96
CA ILE A 323 13.94 2.38 -22.36
C ILE A 323 15.29 2.48 -21.69
N ASN A 324 16.10 3.43 -22.18
CA ASN A 324 17.28 3.90 -21.47
C ASN A 324 16.93 5.19 -20.76
N LYS A 325 17.03 5.22 -19.42
CA LYS A 325 16.55 6.34 -18.62
C LYS A 325 17.51 6.66 -17.48
N THR A 326 17.88 7.94 -17.38
CA THR A 326 18.59 8.53 -16.26
C THR A 326 17.65 9.46 -15.53
N SER A 327 17.59 9.35 -14.21
CA SER A 327 16.69 10.11 -13.37
C SER A 327 17.39 10.65 -12.14
N VAL A 328 17.12 11.90 -11.81
CA VAL A 328 17.55 12.53 -10.56
C VAL A 328 16.31 13.12 -9.89
N LYS A 329 16.07 12.74 -8.63
CA LYS A 329 14.95 13.23 -7.83
C LYS A 329 15.48 13.91 -6.58
N LEU A 330 14.94 15.09 -6.28
CA LEU A 330 15.11 15.78 -5.02
C LEU A 330 13.74 15.90 -4.37
N SER A 331 13.57 15.36 -3.18
CA SER A 331 12.33 15.44 -2.42
C SER A 331 12.54 15.91 -1.00
N MET A 332 11.49 16.47 -0.40
CA MET A 332 11.44 16.84 1.00
C MET A 332 10.05 16.58 1.58
N GLU A 333 10.00 16.36 2.89
CA GLU A 333 8.78 16.22 3.68
C GLU A 333 8.70 17.40 4.68
N PRO A 334 8.16 18.58 4.28
CA PRO A 334 8.08 19.75 5.15
C PRO A 334 7.21 19.50 6.39
N TYR A 335 6.15 18.71 6.23
CA TYR A 335 5.25 18.25 7.27
C TYR A 335 5.07 16.75 7.16
N ARG A 336 4.82 16.08 8.29
CA ARG A 336 4.60 14.63 8.31
C ARG A 336 3.57 14.22 7.26
N ASN A 337 3.92 13.27 6.42
CA ASN A 337 3.06 12.75 5.33
C ASN A 337 2.70 13.75 4.21
N PHE A 338 3.43 14.86 4.10
CA PHE A 338 3.33 15.79 2.99
C PHE A 338 4.70 15.89 2.33
N GLU A 339 4.87 15.20 1.20
CA GLU A 339 6.09 15.20 0.40
C GLU A 339 5.92 16.07 -0.83
N ILE A 340 6.95 16.86 -1.13
CA ILE A 340 7.05 17.64 -2.36
C ILE A 340 8.44 17.45 -2.96
N GLY A 341 8.55 17.53 -4.27
CA GLY A 341 9.84 17.39 -4.92
C GLY A 341 9.84 17.68 -6.41
N VAL A 342 11.04 17.56 -6.97
CA VAL A 342 11.32 17.71 -8.40
C VAL A 342 12.11 16.50 -8.88
N MET A 343 11.76 15.98 -10.05
CA MET A 343 12.45 14.87 -10.69
C MET A 343 12.78 15.23 -12.14
N ALA A 344 14.05 15.20 -12.51
CA ALA A 344 14.49 15.33 -13.89
C ALA A 344 14.70 13.94 -14.48
N ASN A 345 14.19 13.70 -15.68
CA ASN A 345 14.37 12.47 -16.43
C ASN A 345 14.95 12.79 -17.81
N PHE A 346 15.96 12.03 -18.19
CA PHE A 346 16.41 11.93 -19.56
C PHE A 346 16.15 10.50 -20.03
N SER A 347 15.43 10.32 -21.13
CA SER A 347 15.09 8.99 -21.62
C SER A 347 15.18 8.88 -23.13
N MET A 348 15.68 7.73 -23.59
CA MET A 348 15.60 7.27 -24.96
C MET A 348 14.69 6.06 -25.01
N ILE A 349 13.63 6.16 -25.81
CA ILE A 349 12.57 5.16 -25.91
C ILE A 349 12.53 4.67 -27.35
N LYS A 350 12.63 3.36 -27.54
CA LYS A 350 12.41 2.71 -28.84
C LYS A 350 11.59 1.44 -28.66
N SER A 351 10.91 0.98 -29.70
CA SER A 351 10.24 -0.31 -29.64
C SER A 351 11.24 -1.43 -29.42
N ALA A 352 10.86 -2.40 -28.59
CA ALA A 352 11.62 -3.62 -28.40
C ALA A 352 11.29 -4.72 -29.41
N ALA A 353 10.21 -4.58 -30.18
CA ALA A 353 9.84 -5.47 -31.28
C ALA A 353 9.30 -4.64 -32.47
N PRO A 354 10.17 -3.94 -33.21
CA PRO A 354 9.75 -3.01 -34.26
C PRO A 354 8.81 -3.60 -35.31
N ASP A 355 8.96 -4.89 -35.63
CA ASP A 355 8.15 -5.59 -36.62
C ASP A 355 6.71 -5.88 -36.14
N LEU A 356 6.50 -5.94 -34.82
CA LEU A 356 5.20 -6.26 -34.20
C LEU A 356 4.55 -5.04 -33.54
N PHE A 357 5.36 -4.12 -33.05
CA PHE A 357 4.97 -2.93 -32.31
C PHE A 357 5.85 -1.77 -32.76
N SER A 358 5.33 -0.87 -33.57
CA SER A 358 6.06 0.33 -33.96
C SER A 358 5.66 1.47 -33.03
N LEU A 359 6.65 2.23 -32.53
CA LEU A 359 6.45 3.50 -31.83
C LEU A 359 6.67 4.70 -32.76
N ALA A 360 6.56 4.49 -34.07
CA ALA A 360 6.85 5.54 -35.03
C ALA A 360 5.94 6.76 -34.83
N PHE A 361 6.52 7.93 -34.99
CA PHE A 361 5.82 9.21 -34.98
C PHE A 361 6.33 10.08 -36.13
N PHE A 362 5.54 11.08 -36.49
CA PHE A 362 5.96 12.14 -37.40
C PHE A 362 6.62 13.25 -36.60
N ASN A 363 7.87 13.59 -36.93
CA ASN A 363 8.57 14.71 -36.33
C ASN A 363 8.37 15.97 -37.20
N PRO A 364 7.65 17.00 -36.72
CA PRO A 364 7.40 18.21 -37.50
C PRO A 364 8.67 19.02 -37.79
N GLU A 365 9.71 18.91 -36.96
CA GLU A 365 10.96 19.65 -37.14
C GLU A 365 11.81 19.05 -38.26
N THR A 366 11.94 17.72 -38.29
CA THR A 366 12.73 17.00 -39.30
C THR A 366 11.92 16.64 -40.54
N GLN A 367 10.59 16.82 -40.51
CA GLN A 367 9.63 16.43 -41.55
C GLN A 367 9.72 14.94 -41.93
N LYS A 368 10.15 14.09 -40.98
CA LYS A 368 10.36 12.65 -41.20
C LYS A 368 9.62 11.82 -40.17
N SER A 369 9.39 10.55 -40.50
CA SER A 369 8.96 9.58 -39.51
C SER A 369 10.14 9.03 -38.75
N GLU A 370 10.04 9.01 -37.43
CA GLU A 370 11.09 8.54 -36.53
C GLU A 370 10.53 7.48 -35.59
N THR A 371 11.37 6.52 -35.18
CA THR A 371 10.98 5.36 -34.35
C THR A 371 11.59 5.39 -32.95
N LYS A 372 12.44 6.37 -32.68
CA LYS A 372 13.13 6.60 -31.42
C LYS A 372 12.68 7.95 -30.86
N THR A 373 12.21 7.97 -29.62
CA THR A 373 11.90 9.20 -28.90
C THR A 373 13.01 9.50 -27.91
N THR A 374 13.62 10.68 -28.02
CA THR A 374 14.47 11.24 -26.98
C THR A 374 13.66 12.29 -26.23
N ASP A 375 13.55 12.14 -24.90
CA ASP A 375 12.74 12.99 -24.04
C ASP A 375 13.53 13.42 -22.80
N PHE A 376 13.66 14.73 -22.62
CA PHE A 376 14.08 15.36 -21.38
C PHE A 376 12.88 16.06 -20.73
N ASN A 377 12.51 15.61 -19.54
CA ASN A 377 11.39 16.18 -18.80
C ASN A 377 11.71 16.43 -17.32
N THR A 378 11.02 17.41 -16.75
CA THR A 378 11.03 17.69 -15.32
C THR A 378 9.62 17.49 -14.76
N THR A 379 9.52 16.72 -13.68
CA THR A 379 8.27 16.47 -12.95
C THR A 379 8.31 17.17 -11.61
N PHE A 380 7.39 18.10 -11.38
CA PHE A 380 7.07 18.60 -10.05
C PHE A 380 5.99 17.72 -9.47
N PHE A 381 6.19 17.22 -8.25
CA PHE A 381 5.24 16.31 -7.62
C PHE A 381 4.90 16.71 -6.19
N ILE A 382 3.67 16.36 -5.81
CA ILE A 382 3.13 16.49 -4.45
C ILE A 382 2.50 15.16 -4.08
N ASN A 383 2.91 14.59 -2.95
CA ASN A 383 2.32 13.40 -2.36
C ASN A 383 1.83 13.74 -0.94
N TYR A 384 0.52 13.70 -0.71
CA TYR A 384 -0.11 13.96 0.59
C TYR A 384 -0.90 12.74 1.05
N VAL A 385 -0.49 12.17 2.19
CA VAL A 385 -1.00 10.90 2.72
C VAL A 385 -1.36 11.03 4.20
N PRO A 386 -2.37 11.85 4.55
CA PRO A 386 -2.69 12.13 5.95
C PRO A 386 -3.04 10.86 6.71
N LYS A 387 -2.76 10.84 8.02
CA LYS A 387 -2.96 9.66 8.90
C LYS A 387 -2.11 8.43 8.55
N ARG A 388 -1.26 8.47 7.52
CA ARG A 388 -0.29 7.41 7.24
C ARG A 388 0.66 7.26 8.41
N GLU A 389 0.87 6.01 8.81
CA GLU A 389 1.82 5.66 9.85
C GLU A 389 3.00 4.92 9.25
N VAL A 390 4.18 5.33 9.70
CA VAL A 390 5.45 4.87 9.15
C VAL A 390 6.40 4.51 10.28
N PHE A 391 7.21 3.49 10.07
CA PHE A 391 8.25 3.06 10.99
C PHE A 391 9.62 3.12 10.30
N GLY A 392 10.63 3.55 11.06
CA GLY A 392 11.98 3.77 10.56
C GLY A 392 12.28 5.26 10.34
N THR A 393 13.54 5.62 10.56
CA THR A 393 14.03 7.01 10.38
C THR A 393 14.95 7.16 9.18
N GLY A 394 15.25 6.06 8.50
CA GLY A 394 16.13 6.01 7.34
C GLY A 394 15.49 6.55 6.07
N VAL A 395 16.16 6.29 4.95
CA VAL A 395 15.72 6.68 3.61
C VAL A 395 14.42 5.97 3.22
N ASP A 396 14.30 4.68 3.54
CA ASP A 396 13.04 3.94 3.45
C ASP A 396 12.33 3.87 4.79
N ARG A 397 11.01 3.80 4.72
CA ARG A 397 10.13 3.63 5.86
C ARG A 397 9.14 2.53 5.59
N ASN A 398 8.88 1.70 6.59
CA ASN A 398 7.86 0.67 6.49
C ASN A 398 6.50 1.26 6.83
N LEU A 399 5.47 0.91 6.05
CA LEU A 399 4.09 1.34 6.29
C LEU A 399 3.48 0.51 7.41
N GLY A 400 2.88 1.18 8.40
CA GLY A 400 2.10 0.53 9.46
C GLY A 400 0.65 0.29 9.06
N ILE A 401 -0.04 1.37 8.69
CA ILE A 401 -1.43 1.33 8.20
C ILE A 401 -1.42 1.74 6.73
N ARG A 402 -2.13 0.96 5.90
CA ARG A 402 -2.31 1.19 4.45
C ARG A 402 -3.67 1.81 4.10
N LEU A 403 -4.63 1.80 5.03
CA LEU A 403 -5.95 2.40 4.84
C LEU A 403 -5.92 3.87 5.26
N HIS A 404 -5.44 4.72 4.36
CA HIS A 404 -5.39 6.17 4.57
C HIS A 404 -5.68 6.92 3.26
N PRO A 405 -6.18 8.16 3.33
CA PRO A 405 -6.32 8.99 2.15
C PRO A 405 -4.97 9.21 1.47
N THR A 406 -4.98 9.34 0.15
CA THR A 406 -3.80 9.59 -0.67
C THR A 406 -4.14 10.55 -1.78
N LEU A 407 -3.40 11.66 -1.86
CA LEU A 407 -3.43 12.61 -2.97
C LEU A 407 -2.04 12.66 -3.59
N SER A 408 -1.94 12.35 -4.87
CA SER A 408 -0.71 12.46 -5.66
C SER A 408 -0.95 13.34 -6.87
N ILE A 409 -0.13 14.37 -7.05
CA ILE A 409 -0.20 15.30 -8.17
C ILE A 409 1.16 15.32 -8.85
N ASN A 410 1.18 15.09 -10.16
CA ASN A 410 2.37 15.19 -10.99
C ASN A 410 2.13 16.24 -12.08
N PHE A 411 2.95 17.28 -12.10
CA PHE A 411 3.04 18.22 -13.21
C PHE A 411 4.35 17.99 -13.96
N ILE A 412 4.25 17.50 -15.20
CA ILE A 412 5.39 17.12 -16.03
C ILE A 412 5.56 18.17 -17.13
N ARG A 413 6.79 18.64 -17.32
CA ARG A 413 7.17 19.54 -18.41
C ARG A 413 8.31 18.94 -19.21
N GLY A 414 8.07 18.66 -20.49
CA GLY A 414 9.08 18.26 -21.47
C GLY A 414 9.73 19.49 -22.13
N PHE A 415 11.01 19.38 -22.47
CA PHE A 415 11.79 20.43 -23.11
C PHE A 415 12.41 19.88 -24.41
N SER A 416 12.37 20.64 -25.50
CA SER A 416 13.00 20.30 -26.79
C SER A 416 14.46 20.77 -26.88
N ASP A 417 14.86 21.76 -26.09
CA ASP A 417 16.10 22.51 -26.35
C ASP A 417 17.34 21.88 -25.67
N PHE A 418 17.20 20.71 -25.06
CA PHE A 418 18.25 20.06 -24.28
C PHE A 418 18.53 18.64 -24.79
N SER A 419 19.80 18.35 -25.10
CA SER A 419 20.31 17.00 -25.39
C SER A 419 19.51 16.22 -26.44
N GLU A 420 19.17 16.86 -27.56
CA GLU A 420 18.38 16.27 -28.67
C GLU A 420 16.97 15.80 -28.27
N SER A 421 16.43 16.30 -27.16
CA SER A 421 15.04 16.04 -26.79
C SER A 421 14.08 16.62 -27.82
N GLN A 422 13.04 15.88 -28.17
CA GLN A 422 12.27 16.16 -29.40
C GLN A 422 10.91 16.78 -29.14
N PHE A 423 10.48 16.84 -27.87
CA PHE A 423 9.12 17.23 -27.52
C PHE A 423 9.07 18.27 -26.40
N LYS A 424 8.36 19.36 -26.68
CA LYS A 424 7.95 20.35 -25.70
C LYS A 424 6.49 20.15 -25.34
N TYR A 425 6.23 19.71 -24.12
CA TYR A 425 4.87 19.40 -23.67
C TYR A 425 4.66 19.63 -22.19
N GLN A 426 3.38 19.69 -21.79
CA GLN A 426 2.97 19.73 -20.40
C GLN A 426 1.95 18.63 -20.12
N LYS A 427 2.06 17.98 -18.96
CA LYS A 427 1.08 17.02 -18.44
C LYS A 427 0.73 17.31 -17.00
N LEU A 428 -0.53 17.11 -16.67
CA LEU A 428 -1.02 17.11 -15.29
C LEU A 428 -1.70 15.78 -15.03
N ASN A 429 -1.20 15.02 -14.04
CA ASN A 429 -1.81 13.79 -13.56
C ASN A 429 -2.17 13.95 -12.08
N ILE A 430 -3.36 13.52 -11.70
CA ILE A 430 -3.89 13.60 -10.34
C ILE A 430 -4.44 12.21 -9.97
N LEU A 431 -4.06 11.72 -8.78
CA LEU A 431 -4.65 10.54 -8.15
C LEU A 431 -5.17 10.94 -6.78
N TYR A 432 -6.43 10.60 -6.52
CA TYR A 432 -7.03 10.75 -5.21
C TYR A 432 -7.68 9.43 -4.78
N ASN A 433 -7.25 8.90 -3.64
CA ASN A 433 -7.80 7.71 -3.01
C ASN A 433 -8.28 8.06 -1.60
N GLN A 434 -9.44 7.55 -1.21
CA GLN A 434 -10.06 7.86 0.08
C GLN A 434 -10.78 6.62 0.61
N PRO A 435 -10.14 5.77 1.44
CA PRO A 435 -10.81 4.65 2.07
C PRO A 435 -11.93 5.15 2.99
N ILE A 436 -13.14 4.60 2.82
CA ILE A 436 -14.34 4.93 3.59
C ILE A 436 -14.74 3.70 4.41
N PHE A 437 -14.74 3.86 5.73
CA PHE A 437 -15.16 2.84 6.67
C PHE A 437 -16.68 2.90 6.83
N LEU A 438 -17.37 1.81 6.47
CA LEU A 438 -18.84 1.71 6.52
C LEU A 438 -19.28 0.79 7.66
N GLY A 439 -18.60 0.89 8.81
CA GLY A 439 -18.82 0.03 9.97
C GLY A 439 -18.80 -1.46 9.62
N LYS A 440 -19.89 -2.15 9.99
CA LYS A 440 -20.09 -3.58 9.71
C LYS A 440 -20.20 -3.95 8.23
N PHE A 441 -20.52 -2.99 7.35
CA PHE A 441 -20.58 -3.24 5.90
C PHE A 441 -19.20 -3.32 5.26
N GLY A 442 -18.13 -3.01 6.01
CA GLY A 442 -16.76 -3.19 5.56
C GLY A 442 -16.10 -1.88 5.11
N VAL A 443 -15.26 -1.95 4.08
CA VAL A 443 -14.45 -0.82 3.61
C VAL A 443 -14.69 -0.60 2.13
N LEU A 444 -15.09 0.61 1.77
CA LEU A 444 -15.16 1.08 0.39
C LEU A 444 -13.85 1.81 0.07
N ASP A 445 -13.15 1.39 -0.98
CA ASP A 445 -11.85 1.94 -1.37
C ASP A 445 -11.91 2.59 -2.77
N PRO A 446 -12.50 3.80 -2.88
CA PRO A 446 -12.58 4.54 -4.13
C PRO A 446 -11.26 5.24 -4.47
N THR A 447 -10.90 5.18 -5.75
CA THR A 447 -9.74 5.88 -6.34
C THR A 447 -10.17 6.58 -7.63
N ILE A 448 -9.87 7.87 -7.73
CA ILE A 448 -10.03 8.67 -8.94
C ILE A 448 -8.64 8.96 -9.49
N ILE A 449 -8.45 8.77 -10.79
CA ILE A 449 -7.24 9.14 -11.52
C ILE A 449 -7.65 9.99 -12.71
N ALA A 450 -7.07 11.18 -12.82
CA ALA A 450 -7.30 12.08 -13.95
C ALA A 450 -5.96 12.48 -14.55
N GLY A 451 -5.92 12.64 -15.87
CA GLY A 451 -4.73 13.08 -16.57
C GLY A 451 -5.07 13.94 -17.77
N LYS A 452 -4.23 14.94 -18.04
CA LYS A 452 -4.31 15.78 -19.23
C LYS A 452 -2.92 16.12 -19.76
N THR A 453 -2.72 15.90 -21.05
CA THR A 453 -1.56 16.32 -21.84
C THR A 453 -2.00 17.49 -22.70
N PHE A 454 -1.35 18.64 -22.54
CA PHE A 454 -1.75 19.88 -23.20
C PHE A 454 -1.20 20.03 -24.62
N ASN A 455 -0.11 19.35 -24.92
CA ASN A 455 0.55 19.41 -26.22
C ASN A 455 0.55 18.03 -26.89
N PRO A 456 0.55 17.97 -28.23
CA PRO A 456 0.64 16.70 -28.95
C PRO A 456 1.92 15.94 -28.62
N VAL A 457 1.79 14.65 -28.31
CA VAL A 457 2.91 13.76 -27.96
C VAL A 457 2.81 12.41 -28.67
N PRO A 458 3.94 11.74 -28.94
CA PRO A 458 3.95 10.39 -29.51
C PRO A 458 3.49 9.34 -28.49
N LEU A 459 3.21 8.12 -28.95
CA LEU A 459 2.70 7.02 -28.13
C LEU A 459 3.59 6.71 -26.92
N SER A 460 4.91 6.82 -27.12
CA SER A 460 5.93 6.63 -26.08
C SER A 460 5.73 7.57 -24.87
N LEU A 461 5.13 8.73 -25.10
CA LEU A 461 4.86 9.77 -24.12
C LEU A 461 3.35 9.97 -23.87
N ALA A 462 2.45 9.27 -24.55
CA ALA A 462 1.01 9.46 -24.37
C ALA A 462 0.53 8.93 -23.00
N SER A 463 -0.68 9.31 -22.60
CA SER A 463 -1.34 8.75 -21.43
C SER A 463 -2.29 7.62 -21.85
N GLY A 464 -1.74 6.42 -21.94
CA GLY A 464 -2.50 5.19 -22.15
C GLY A 464 -3.29 4.80 -20.91
N VAL A 465 -4.43 4.13 -21.15
CA VAL A 465 -5.19 3.48 -20.07
C VAL A 465 -4.33 2.37 -19.45
N SER A 466 -4.24 2.38 -18.12
CA SER A 466 -3.59 1.32 -17.36
C SER A 466 -4.39 0.02 -17.47
N ALA A 467 -4.11 -0.76 -18.51
CA ALA A 467 -4.65 -2.10 -18.71
C ALA A 467 -3.71 -3.15 -18.11
N ASN A 468 -4.28 -4.28 -17.70
CA ASN A 468 -3.53 -5.43 -17.19
C ASN A 468 -4.01 -6.71 -17.88
N GLN A 469 -3.19 -7.23 -18.81
CA GLN A 469 -3.47 -8.49 -19.51
C GLN A 469 -2.94 -9.73 -18.79
N THR A 470 -2.33 -9.58 -17.62
CA THR A 470 -1.90 -10.73 -16.82
C THR A 470 -3.12 -11.41 -16.19
N TYR A 471 -2.99 -12.68 -15.83
CA TYR A 471 -4.03 -13.35 -15.03
C TYR A 471 -4.02 -12.89 -13.57
N PHE A 472 -3.03 -12.12 -13.16
CA PHE A 472 -2.91 -11.63 -11.79
C PHE A 472 -3.62 -10.29 -11.60
N TYR A 473 -4.24 -10.10 -10.45
CA TYR A 473 -4.85 -8.83 -10.07
C TYR A 473 -3.78 -7.75 -9.91
N ALA A 474 -3.99 -6.58 -10.52
CA ALA A 474 -3.19 -5.39 -10.28
C ALA A 474 -4.12 -4.22 -9.91
N PRO A 475 -3.86 -3.52 -8.78
CA PRO A 475 -4.68 -2.39 -8.35
C PRO A 475 -4.78 -1.30 -9.42
N ASN A 476 -5.92 -0.61 -9.48
CA ASN A 476 -6.14 0.54 -10.36
C ASN A 476 -5.92 0.29 -11.87
N THR A 477 -5.99 -0.97 -12.32
CA THR A 477 -5.88 -1.34 -13.74
C THR A 477 -7.18 -1.97 -14.25
N PHE A 478 -7.38 -1.92 -15.57
CA PHE A 478 -8.47 -2.61 -16.25
C PHE A 478 -8.06 -4.01 -16.65
N ALA A 479 -8.82 -5.01 -16.21
CA ALA A 479 -8.48 -6.42 -16.42
C ALA A 479 -8.78 -6.89 -17.85
N LEU A 480 -9.86 -6.39 -18.46
CA LEU A 480 -10.36 -6.89 -19.74
C LEU A 480 -9.92 -6.04 -20.93
N LEU A 481 -9.38 -4.84 -20.70
CA LEU A 481 -8.76 -4.04 -21.75
C LEU A 481 -7.43 -4.62 -22.21
N ASN A 482 -7.20 -4.54 -23.52
CA ASN A 482 -5.91 -4.84 -24.10
C ASN A 482 -4.95 -3.65 -23.94
N TYR A 483 -3.64 -3.94 -23.93
CA TYR A 483 -2.64 -2.87 -23.91
C TYR A 483 -2.83 -1.95 -25.11
N TYR A 484 -2.76 -0.65 -24.87
CA TYR A 484 -2.96 0.40 -25.88
C TYR A 484 -4.31 0.36 -26.61
N GLN A 485 -5.31 -0.34 -26.05
CA GLN A 485 -6.66 -0.37 -26.63
C GLN A 485 -7.33 1.00 -26.61
N PHE A 486 -7.00 1.83 -25.61
CA PHE A 486 -7.42 3.22 -25.55
C PHE A 486 -6.19 4.08 -25.24
N VAL A 487 -5.99 5.11 -26.06
CA VAL A 487 -4.91 6.08 -25.94
C VAL A 487 -5.56 7.46 -25.97
N ALA A 488 -5.35 8.22 -24.89
CA ALA A 488 -5.95 9.52 -24.71
C ALA A 488 -4.89 10.57 -24.36
N ASP A 489 -5.17 11.83 -24.69
CA ASP A 489 -4.42 12.95 -24.12
C ASP A 489 -5.14 13.54 -22.90
N GLN A 490 -6.45 13.34 -22.75
CA GLN A 490 -7.18 13.67 -21.53
C GLN A 490 -8.09 12.52 -21.09
N PHE A 491 -8.11 12.22 -19.79
CA PHE A 491 -8.91 11.11 -19.28
C PHE A 491 -9.32 11.27 -17.83
N LEU A 492 -10.38 10.55 -17.48
CA LEU A 492 -10.86 10.33 -16.13
C LEU A 492 -11.11 8.84 -15.92
N GLN A 493 -10.48 8.28 -14.90
CA GLN A 493 -10.62 6.92 -14.46
C GLN A 493 -11.15 6.90 -13.02
N PHE A 494 -12.11 6.02 -12.78
CA PHE A 494 -12.67 5.75 -11.47
C PHE A 494 -12.54 4.26 -11.16
N ASN A 495 -12.02 3.92 -9.99
CA ASN A 495 -11.89 2.55 -9.51
C ASN A 495 -12.49 2.47 -8.11
N VAL A 496 -13.24 1.42 -7.83
CA VAL A 496 -13.84 1.16 -6.52
C VAL A 496 -13.73 -0.32 -6.23
N ASP A 497 -13.08 -0.64 -5.12
CA ASP A 497 -13.13 -1.97 -4.52
C ASP A 497 -13.88 -1.86 -3.19
N HIS A 498 -14.91 -2.68 -2.98
CA HIS A 498 -15.64 -2.75 -1.73
C HIS A 498 -15.38 -4.10 -1.05
N HIS A 499 -14.69 -4.05 0.09
CA HIS A 499 -14.35 -5.20 0.90
C HIS A 499 -15.37 -5.36 2.02
N PHE A 500 -16.26 -6.35 1.91
CA PHE A 500 -17.29 -6.63 2.91
C PHE A 500 -16.74 -7.23 4.22
N ASN A 501 -15.47 -7.62 4.26
CA ASN A 501 -14.79 -8.19 5.44
C ASN A 501 -15.54 -9.36 6.13
N GLY A 502 -16.34 -10.12 5.37
CA GLY A 502 -17.10 -11.27 5.87
C GLY A 502 -18.59 -11.00 6.10
N PHE A 503 -19.06 -9.75 5.98
CA PHE A 503 -20.48 -9.38 6.16
C PHE A 503 -21.44 -10.29 5.38
N ILE A 504 -21.14 -10.63 4.11
CA ILE A 504 -22.01 -11.51 3.31
C ILE A 504 -21.74 -12.99 3.64
N ILE A 505 -20.50 -13.45 3.44
CA ILE A 505 -20.15 -14.88 3.49
C ILE A 505 -20.34 -15.49 4.88
N ASN A 506 -20.17 -14.72 5.96
CA ASN A 506 -20.38 -15.21 7.32
C ASN A 506 -21.86 -15.53 7.60
N HIS A 507 -22.80 -14.93 6.88
CA HIS A 507 -24.23 -15.16 7.08
C HIS A 507 -24.77 -16.34 6.26
N ILE A 508 -24.01 -16.86 5.30
CA ILE A 508 -24.42 -17.99 4.46
C ILE A 508 -24.01 -19.31 5.15
N PRO A 509 -24.95 -20.21 5.49
CA PRO A 509 -24.63 -21.53 6.03
C PRO A 509 -23.67 -22.31 5.12
N LEU A 510 -22.83 -23.16 5.71
CA LEU A 510 -21.73 -23.90 5.07
C LEU A 510 -20.55 -23.02 4.62
N LEU A 511 -20.81 -21.93 3.89
CA LEU A 511 -19.77 -21.00 3.44
C LEU A 511 -19.13 -20.24 4.60
N ASN A 512 -19.89 -20.01 5.68
CA ASN A 512 -19.39 -19.40 6.90
C ASN A 512 -18.21 -20.13 7.58
N ARG A 513 -17.99 -21.43 7.30
CA ARG A 513 -16.85 -22.20 7.82
C ARG A 513 -15.58 -21.98 7.00
N THR A 514 -15.72 -21.48 5.77
CA THR A 514 -14.60 -21.33 4.83
C THR A 514 -13.71 -20.14 5.13
N LYS A 515 -14.18 -19.17 5.92
CA LYS A 515 -13.52 -17.88 6.18
C LYS A 515 -13.28 -17.03 4.91
N MET A 516 -13.87 -17.36 3.77
CA MET A 516 -13.81 -16.53 2.57
C MET A 516 -14.51 -15.18 2.81
N ARG A 517 -14.12 -14.15 2.07
CA ARG A 517 -14.72 -12.82 2.13
C ARG A 517 -15.12 -12.38 0.73
N SER A 518 -16.24 -11.68 0.63
CA SER A 518 -16.72 -11.11 -0.63
C SER A 518 -16.06 -9.76 -0.91
N VAL A 519 -15.83 -9.48 -2.20
CA VAL A 519 -15.39 -8.19 -2.71
C VAL A 519 -16.26 -7.82 -3.91
N LEU A 520 -16.64 -6.55 -4.01
CA LEU A 520 -17.25 -6.00 -5.23
C LEU A 520 -16.25 -5.06 -5.88
N LEU A 521 -16.16 -5.10 -7.21
CA LEU A 521 -15.28 -4.22 -7.99
C LEU A 521 -16.08 -3.47 -9.04
N PHE A 522 -15.74 -2.19 -9.22
CA PHE A 522 -16.26 -1.33 -10.26
C PHE A 522 -15.15 -0.42 -10.78
N ARG A 523 -15.00 -0.34 -12.11
CA ARG A 523 -14.02 0.51 -12.77
C ARG A 523 -14.70 1.21 -13.93
N SER A 524 -14.39 2.48 -14.15
CA SER A 524 -14.91 3.27 -15.25
C SER A 524 -13.81 4.12 -15.87
N TYR A 525 -13.85 4.27 -17.19
CA TYR A 525 -12.93 5.10 -17.95
C TYR A 525 -13.66 5.92 -19.01
N ILE A 526 -13.33 7.20 -19.08
CA ILE A 526 -13.70 8.08 -20.18
C ILE A 526 -12.48 8.94 -20.53
N GLY A 527 -12.33 9.26 -21.80
CA GLY A 527 -11.23 10.10 -22.27
C GLY A 527 -11.48 10.62 -23.66
N ASP A 528 -10.57 11.48 -24.10
CA ASP A 528 -10.55 12.08 -25.42
C ASP A 528 -9.12 12.17 -25.95
N VAL A 529 -9.00 12.32 -27.26
CA VAL A 529 -7.71 12.48 -27.93
C VAL A 529 -7.81 13.55 -29.02
N SER A 530 -6.94 14.55 -28.95
CA SER A 530 -6.92 15.64 -29.92
C SER A 530 -6.48 15.18 -31.31
N ALA A 531 -7.02 15.85 -32.33
CA ALA A 531 -6.66 15.62 -33.73
C ALA A 531 -5.16 15.81 -33.99
N ALA A 532 -4.51 16.75 -33.30
CA ALA A 532 -3.08 16.99 -33.43
C ALA A 532 -2.23 15.82 -32.90
N THR A 533 -2.62 15.21 -31.77
CA THR A 533 -1.99 14.00 -31.24
C THR A 533 -2.19 12.82 -32.20
N ILE A 534 -3.38 12.67 -32.80
CA ILE A 534 -3.63 11.68 -33.85
C ILE A 534 -2.75 11.93 -35.08
N ALA A 535 -2.57 13.17 -35.51
CA ALA A 535 -1.80 13.52 -36.70
C ALA A 535 -0.30 13.17 -36.57
N LEU A 536 0.26 13.24 -35.36
CA LEU A 536 1.64 12.81 -35.07
C LEU A 536 1.84 11.30 -35.16
N ASN A 537 0.78 10.52 -35.02
CA ASN A 537 0.90 9.07 -34.89
C ASN A 537 1.31 8.41 -36.22
N ARG A 538 2.39 7.62 -36.19
CA ARG A 538 2.78 6.66 -37.25
C ARG A 538 2.98 5.25 -36.69
N SER A 539 2.56 5.04 -35.45
CA SER A 539 2.74 3.81 -34.70
C SER A 539 1.84 2.70 -35.24
N SER A 540 2.07 1.48 -34.80
CA SER A 540 1.17 0.35 -35.10
C SER A 540 -0.14 0.42 -34.30
N ILE A 541 -0.31 1.39 -33.40
CA ILE A 541 -1.50 1.57 -32.56
C ILE A 541 -2.34 2.70 -33.12
N LYS A 542 -3.62 2.43 -33.38
CA LYS A 542 -4.59 3.47 -33.69
C LYS A 542 -5.05 4.14 -32.41
N TYR A 543 -4.87 5.45 -32.30
CA TYR A 543 -5.35 6.19 -31.14
C TYR A 543 -6.86 6.31 -31.21
N ASN A 544 -7.53 5.85 -30.15
CA ASN A 544 -8.97 5.87 -30.02
C ASN A 544 -9.34 5.89 -28.54
N VAL A 545 -10.56 6.34 -28.30
CA VAL A 545 -11.19 6.44 -26.98
C VAL A 545 -12.62 5.90 -27.07
N PRO A 546 -13.22 5.46 -25.95
CA PRO A 546 -14.57 4.92 -25.99
C PRO A 546 -15.61 6.05 -26.12
N LYS A 547 -16.58 5.89 -27.04
CA LYS A 547 -17.67 6.88 -27.26
C LYS A 547 -18.62 7.05 -26.06
N LYS A 548 -18.71 6.03 -25.22
CA LYS A 548 -19.44 6.00 -23.94
C LYS A 548 -18.45 5.56 -22.86
N PRO A 549 -18.66 5.89 -21.58
CA PRO A 549 -17.78 5.40 -20.51
C PRO A 549 -17.58 3.88 -20.61
N TYR A 550 -16.33 3.45 -20.69
CA TYR A 550 -15.98 2.04 -20.58
C TYR A 550 -16.09 1.62 -19.12
N ILE A 551 -16.78 0.52 -18.84
CA ILE A 551 -17.05 0.05 -17.49
C ILE A 551 -16.62 -1.40 -17.36
N GLU A 552 -15.89 -1.72 -16.29
CA GLU A 552 -15.70 -3.06 -15.77
C GLU A 552 -16.38 -3.19 -14.41
N TYR A 553 -17.10 -4.29 -14.20
CA TYR A 553 -17.73 -4.58 -12.92
C TYR A 553 -17.60 -6.07 -12.61
N GLY A 554 -17.64 -6.41 -11.33
CA GLY A 554 -17.43 -7.79 -10.94
C GLY A 554 -17.62 -8.07 -9.47
N PHE A 555 -17.48 -9.34 -9.15
CA PHE A 555 -17.51 -9.86 -7.79
C PHE A 555 -16.32 -10.78 -7.59
N GLY A 556 -15.74 -10.74 -6.40
CA GLY A 556 -14.59 -11.53 -6.03
C GLY A 556 -14.76 -12.24 -4.69
N LEU A 557 -14.01 -13.33 -4.55
CA LEU A 557 -13.81 -14.03 -3.29
C LEU A 557 -12.34 -13.89 -2.90
N GLU A 558 -12.09 -13.29 -1.74
CA GLU A 558 -10.75 -13.19 -1.14
C GLU A 558 -10.65 -14.08 0.10
N ASN A 559 -9.45 -14.17 0.66
CA ASN A 559 -9.14 -14.99 1.83
C ASN A 559 -9.25 -16.51 1.58
N ILE A 560 -8.87 -16.94 0.37
CA ILE A 560 -8.87 -18.33 -0.05
C ILE A 560 -7.53 -18.97 0.31
N GLY A 561 -7.55 -20.16 0.92
CA GLY A 561 -6.37 -20.93 1.28
C GLY A 561 -6.62 -21.88 2.46
N PHE A 562 -5.54 -22.31 3.11
CA PHE A 562 -5.57 -23.35 4.14
C PHE A 562 -5.12 -22.80 5.51
N GLY A 563 -5.90 -23.10 6.56
CA GLY A 563 -5.61 -22.61 7.91
C GLY A 563 -5.59 -21.08 7.98
N ASN A 564 -4.46 -20.52 8.42
CA ASN A 564 -4.20 -19.07 8.46
C ASN A 564 -3.50 -18.54 7.18
N LEU A 565 -2.99 -19.42 6.31
CA LEU A 565 -2.33 -19.06 5.06
C LEU A 565 -3.38 -18.95 3.95
N ARG A 566 -3.90 -17.73 3.76
CA ARG A 566 -5.02 -17.43 2.85
C ARG A 566 -4.73 -16.26 1.90
N PRO A 567 -3.67 -16.32 1.09
CA PRO A 567 -3.25 -15.20 0.26
C PRO A 567 -4.05 -15.05 -1.03
N LEU A 568 -4.88 -16.05 -1.40
CA LEU A 568 -5.51 -16.09 -2.70
C LEU A 568 -6.82 -15.29 -2.73
N ARG A 569 -7.04 -14.61 -3.87
CA ARG A 569 -8.28 -13.95 -4.27
C ARG A 569 -8.62 -14.37 -5.69
N VAL A 570 -9.91 -14.50 -5.99
CA VAL A 570 -10.42 -14.78 -7.34
C VAL A 570 -11.49 -13.75 -7.66
N ASP A 571 -11.34 -13.04 -8.77
CA ASP A 571 -12.30 -12.04 -9.25
C ASP A 571 -12.93 -12.49 -10.57
N LEU A 572 -14.25 -12.34 -10.67
CA LEU A 572 -15.05 -12.54 -11.87
C LEU A 572 -15.45 -11.16 -12.40
N ILE A 573 -15.03 -10.82 -13.62
CA ILE A 573 -15.13 -9.47 -14.17
C ILE A 573 -15.83 -9.51 -15.52
N TRP A 574 -16.74 -8.55 -15.74
CA TRP A 574 -17.42 -8.28 -16.99
C TRP A 574 -17.18 -6.85 -17.45
N ASN A 575 -17.40 -6.57 -18.75
CA ASN A 575 -17.36 -5.21 -19.29
C ASN A 575 -18.53 -4.89 -20.21
N ASN A 576 -18.66 -3.61 -20.55
CA ASN A 576 -19.70 -3.07 -21.43
C ASN A 576 -19.25 -2.87 -22.90
N ILE A 577 -18.15 -3.46 -23.34
CA ILE A 577 -17.62 -3.20 -24.69
C ILE A 577 -18.50 -3.84 -25.78
N ALA A 578 -18.75 -3.09 -26.85
CA ALA A 578 -19.49 -3.58 -28.01
C ALA A 578 -18.62 -4.51 -28.87
N LYS A 579 -19.25 -5.50 -29.54
CA LYS A 579 -18.56 -6.47 -30.43
C LYS A 579 -17.83 -5.79 -31.62
N ASN A 580 -18.17 -4.55 -31.96
CA ASN A 580 -17.70 -3.85 -33.16
C ASN A 580 -16.47 -2.93 -32.93
N ASN A 581 -15.85 -2.94 -31.75
CA ASN A 581 -14.54 -2.30 -31.61
C ASN A 581 -13.49 -3.29 -32.11
N ASP A 582 -12.61 -2.88 -33.02
CA ASP A 582 -11.53 -3.68 -33.66
C ASP A 582 -10.53 -4.37 -32.70
N ALA A 583 -10.79 -4.35 -31.39
CA ALA A 583 -10.01 -4.99 -30.37
C ALA A 583 -10.73 -6.26 -29.85
N ASN A 584 -10.08 -7.42 -30.04
CA ASN A 584 -10.45 -8.73 -29.48
C ASN A 584 -10.36 -8.77 -27.93
N SER A 585 -11.03 -7.85 -27.24
CA SER A 585 -11.07 -7.81 -25.79
C SER A 585 -12.18 -8.74 -25.28
N PRO A 586 -11.88 -9.61 -24.30
CA PRO A 586 -12.87 -10.52 -23.77
C PRO A 586 -13.98 -9.76 -23.03
N LYS A 587 -15.21 -10.26 -23.11
CA LYS A 587 -16.35 -9.71 -22.33
C LYS A 587 -16.38 -10.17 -20.88
N PHE A 588 -15.69 -11.27 -20.59
CA PHE A 588 -15.63 -11.88 -19.28
C PHE A 588 -14.20 -12.37 -19.01
N GLY A 589 -13.75 -12.27 -17.77
CA GLY A 589 -12.46 -12.81 -17.36
C GLY A 589 -12.40 -13.14 -15.88
N ILE A 590 -11.50 -14.07 -15.57
CA ILE A 590 -11.17 -14.48 -14.21
C ILE A 590 -9.78 -13.96 -13.88
N ARG A 591 -9.61 -13.34 -12.70
CA ARG A 591 -8.32 -12.85 -12.20
C ARG A 591 -7.98 -13.47 -10.86
N LEU A 592 -6.70 -13.73 -10.67
CA LEU A 592 -6.14 -14.27 -9.43
C LEU A 592 -5.38 -13.18 -8.69
N GLY A 593 -5.78 -12.84 -7.48
CA GLY A 593 -5.01 -11.98 -6.60
C GLY A 593 -4.14 -12.80 -5.67
N PHE A 594 -2.92 -12.33 -5.44
CA PHE A 594 -2.07 -12.82 -4.36
C PHE A 594 -1.81 -11.67 -3.39
N LYS A 595 -2.47 -11.70 -2.24
CA LYS A 595 -2.33 -10.69 -1.18
C LYS A 595 -1.61 -11.32 0.01
N THR A 596 -0.32 -11.00 0.15
CA THR A 596 0.52 -11.45 1.27
C THR A 596 0.29 -10.67 2.56
N THR A 597 -0.47 -9.57 2.50
CA THR A 597 -0.69 -8.66 3.61
C THR A 597 -2.04 -8.90 4.30
N PHE A 598 -2.05 -8.65 5.62
CA PHE A 598 -3.15 -8.88 6.58
C PHE A 598 -4.49 -8.25 6.19
#